data_AF-A0A1X7T128-F1
#
_entry.id   AF-A0A1X7T128-F1
#
_cell.length_a   1.000
_cell.length_b   1.000
_cell.length_c   1.000
_cell.angle_alpha   90.00
_cell.angle_beta   90.00
_cell.angle_gamma   90.00
#
_symmetry.space_group_name_H-M   'P 1'
#
loop_
_entity.id
_entity.type
_entity.pdbx_description
1 polymer ?
#
loop_
_entity_poly.entity_id
_entity_poly.type
_entity_poly.pdbx_seq_one_letter_code
_entity_poly.pdbx_strand_id
1 'polypeptide(L)'
;MYCSWQGASEADVICHQLGYTGASNFSRAGLTSYGTDTNQMIIDDVECANRNYLTLLQCSFSTYIDSGCINTNSYDATVYCCKK
;
A
#
# COMPACT_ATOMS: atom_id res chain seq x y z
N MET A 1 2.86 5.18 -3.39
CA MET A 1 1.41 5.46 -3.36
C MET A 1 0.77 4.68 -4.48
N TYR A 2 -0.34 4.02 -4.19
CA TYR A 2 -0.91 2.91 -4.96
C TYR A 2 -2.39 3.23 -5.15
N CYS A 3 -2.97 3.00 -6.32
CA CYS A 3 -4.35 3.40 -6.58
C CYS A 3 -5.39 2.30 -6.40
N SER A 4 -4.95 1.05 -6.52
CA SER A 4 -5.75 -0.14 -6.26
C SER A 4 -5.00 -1.06 -5.30
N TRP A 5 -5.65 -1.38 -4.18
CA TRP A 5 -5.04 -2.15 -3.11
C TRP A 5 -6.09 -3.12 -2.55
N GLN A 6 -5.80 -4.42 -2.62
CA GLN A 6 -6.82 -5.46 -2.44
C GLN A 6 -6.87 -6.14 -1.07
N GLY A 7 -6.02 -5.80 -0.09
CA GLY A 7 -6.34 -6.25 1.26
C GLY A 7 -5.25 -6.31 2.31
N ALA A 8 -5.49 -7.21 3.26
CA ALA A 8 -4.67 -7.42 4.43
C ALA A 8 -3.29 -8.00 4.09
N SER A 9 -3.17 -8.73 2.97
CA SER A 9 -1.90 -9.35 2.56
C SER A 9 -0.85 -8.30 2.21
N GLU A 10 -1.21 -7.31 1.42
CA GLU A 10 -0.30 -6.22 1.05
C GLU A 10 0.08 -5.40 2.29
N ALA A 11 -0.85 -5.22 3.22
CA ALA A 11 -0.61 -4.54 4.49
C ALA A 11 0.41 -5.25 5.35
N ASP A 12 0.27 -6.57 5.49
CA ASP A 12 1.23 -7.41 6.18
C ASP A 12 2.61 -7.29 5.53
N VAL A 13 2.70 -7.38 4.19
CA VAL A 13 3.97 -7.27 3.46
C VAL A 13 4.65 -5.91 3.68
N ILE A 14 3.91 -4.81 3.64
CA ILE A 14 4.48 -3.48 3.97
C ILE A 14 4.98 -3.44 5.40
N CYS A 15 4.19 -3.94 6.35
CA CYS A 15 4.58 -3.96 7.76
C CYS A 15 5.81 -4.85 7.99
N HIS A 16 5.92 -6.00 7.34
CA HIS A 16 7.12 -6.84 7.35
C HIS A 16 8.33 -6.11 6.76
N GLN A 17 8.17 -5.42 5.64
CA GLN A 17 9.23 -4.62 5.01
C GLN A 17 9.77 -3.53 5.93
N LEU A 18 8.89 -2.94 6.75
CA LEU A 18 9.23 -1.96 7.78
C LEU A 18 9.76 -2.60 9.08
N GLY A 19 9.80 -3.93 9.18
CA GLY A 19 10.34 -4.67 10.31
C GLY A 19 9.34 -4.96 11.44
N TYR A 20 8.05 -4.80 11.21
CA TYR A 20 6.96 -5.19 12.14
C TYR A 20 6.54 -6.65 11.94
N THR A 21 5.62 -7.14 12.77
CA THR A 21 5.11 -8.53 12.70
C THR A 21 3.92 -8.73 11.75
N GLY A 22 3.32 -7.63 11.30
CA GLY A 22 2.14 -7.62 10.44
C GLY A 22 1.32 -6.34 10.60
N ALA A 23 0.22 -6.24 9.86
CA ALA A 23 -0.71 -5.13 9.90
C ALA A 23 -1.88 -5.42 10.87
N SER A 24 -2.24 -4.41 11.66
CA SER A 24 -3.48 -4.40 12.44
C SER A 24 -4.65 -3.79 11.68
N ASN A 25 -4.37 -2.87 10.75
CA ASN A 25 -5.37 -2.22 9.92
C ASN A 25 -4.73 -1.60 8.68
N PHE A 26 -5.55 -1.25 7.71
CA PHE A 26 -5.15 -0.50 6.53
C PHE A 26 -6.30 0.38 6.02
N SER A 27 -5.96 1.43 5.28
CA SER A 27 -6.92 2.37 4.71
C SER A 27 -6.28 3.14 3.55
N ARG A 28 -6.93 4.21 3.10
CA ARG A 28 -6.38 5.17 2.13
C ARG A 28 -6.47 6.61 2.64
N ALA A 29 -5.65 7.50 2.13
CA ALA A 29 -5.58 8.89 2.60
C ALA A 29 -6.91 9.65 2.47
N GLY A 30 -7.76 9.36 1.47
CA GLY A 30 -9.11 9.94 1.38
C GLY A 30 -10.07 9.53 2.52
N LEU A 31 -9.69 8.56 3.36
CA LEU A 31 -10.46 8.06 4.50
C LEU A 31 -9.75 8.28 5.84
N THR A 32 -8.56 8.87 5.87
CA THR A 32 -7.76 9.03 7.09
C THR A 32 -7.13 10.42 7.20
N SER A 33 -6.74 10.83 8.41
CA SER A 33 -6.19 12.17 8.68
C SER A 33 -4.66 12.26 8.61
N TYR A 34 -3.95 11.25 8.06
CA TYR A 34 -2.48 11.25 7.98
C TYR A 34 -1.92 12.22 6.92
N GLY A 35 -2.80 12.84 6.14
CA GLY A 35 -2.42 13.68 5.02
C GLY A 35 -2.05 12.87 3.80
N THR A 36 -1.76 13.59 2.73
CA THR A 36 -1.38 13.08 1.42
C THR A 36 -0.06 13.71 1.03
N ASP A 37 0.73 13.04 0.20
CA ASP A 37 1.88 13.68 -0.43
C ASP A 37 1.53 14.17 -1.85
N THR A 38 2.48 14.87 -2.48
CA THR A 38 2.34 15.40 -3.85
C THR A 38 3.22 14.65 -4.86
N ASN A 39 3.89 13.59 -4.42
CA ASN A 39 4.68 12.73 -5.27
C ASN A 39 3.75 11.88 -6.14
N GLN A 40 4.22 11.57 -7.34
CA GLN A 40 3.46 10.73 -8.24
C GLN A 40 3.44 9.28 -7.72
N MET A 41 2.30 8.61 -7.91
CA MET A 41 2.23 7.16 -7.74
C MET A 41 3.20 6.48 -8.72
N ILE A 42 3.99 5.54 -8.22
CA ILE A 42 5.03 4.85 -9.01
C ILE A 42 4.72 3.39 -9.30
N ILE A 43 3.77 2.81 -8.56
CA ILE A 43 3.30 1.44 -8.73
C ILE A 43 1.81 1.38 -8.37
N ASP A 44 1.08 0.53 -9.08
CA ASP A 44 -0.37 0.34 -9.00
C ASP A 44 -0.72 -1.16 -9.04
N ASP A 45 -1.99 -1.52 -8.81
CA ASP A 45 -2.49 -2.91 -8.89
C ASP A 45 -1.63 -3.91 -8.11
N VAL A 46 -1.30 -3.57 -6.86
CA VAL A 46 -0.47 -4.44 -6.03
C VAL A 46 -1.30 -5.61 -5.52
N GLU A 47 -0.85 -6.81 -5.83
CA GLU A 47 -1.46 -8.07 -5.40
C GLU A 47 -0.39 -9.03 -4.86
N CYS A 48 -0.46 -9.29 -3.56
CA CYS A 48 0.42 -10.17 -2.82
C CYS A 48 -0.24 -11.53 -2.60
N ALA A 49 0.22 -12.54 -3.36
CA ALA A 49 -0.23 -13.92 -3.19
C ALA A 49 0.11 -14.53 -1.82
N ASN A 50 1.09 -13.95 -1.11
CA ASN A 50 1.50 -14.40 0.22
C ASN A 50 1.78 -13.20 1.14
N ARG A 51 1.00 -13.09 2.21
CA ARG A 51 1.17 -12.08 3.26
C ARG A 51 2.51 -12.12 4.00
N ASN A 52 3.22 -13.25 3.95
CA ASN A 52 4.54 -13.43 4.59
C ASN A 52 5.71 -12.95 3.71
N TYR A 53 5.45 -12.36 2.54
CA TYR A 53 6.52 -11.69 1.79
C TYR A 53 7.11 -10.55 2.62
N LEU A 54 8.39 -10.27 2.38
CA LEU A 54 9.18 -9.30 3.14
C LEU A 54 9.32 -7.97 2.38
N THR A 55 8.90 -7.94 1.12
CA THR A 55 8.88 -6.71 0.32
C THR A 55 7.80 -6.77 -0.75
N LEU A 56 7.23 -5.61 -1.09
CA LEU A 56 6.26 -5.48 -2.17
C LEU A 56 6.83 -5.88 -3.54
N LEU A 57 8.17 -5.88 -3.70
CA LEU A 57 8.81 -6.37 -4.92
C LEU A 57 8.63 -7.88 -5.15
N GLN A 58 8.15 -8.62 -4.15
CA GLN A 58 7.78 -10.04 -4.29
C GLN A 58 6.31 -10.23 -4.68
N CYS A 59 5.51 -9.16 -4.66
CA CYS A 59 4.12 -9.17 -5.08
C CYS A 59 4.03 -8.88 -6.59
N SER A 60 2.86 -9.15 -7.18
CA SER A 60 2.57 -8.64 -8.51
C SER A 60 2.18 -7.17 -8.39
N PHE A 61 2.65 -6.34 -9.31
CA PHE A 61 2.31 -4.92 -9.38
C PHE A 61 2.45 -4.42 -10.82
N SER A 62 1.74 -3.34 -11.12
CA SER A 62 1.86 -2.58 -12.36
C SER A 62 2.71 -1.35 -12.14
N THR A 63 3.53 -0.98 -13.13
CA THR A 63 4.16 0.35 -13.21
C THR A 63 3.39 1.30 -14.13
N TYR A 64 2.34 0.80 -14.78
CA TYR A 64 1.37 1.63 -15.47
C TYR A 64 0.33 2.08 -14.45
N ILE A 65 0.23 3.40 -14.25
CA ILE A 65 -0.64 4.02 -13.25
C ILE A 65 -1.98 4.35 -13.90
N ASP A 66 -3.08 3.93 -13.29
CA ASP A 66 -4.40 4.25 -13.82
C ASP A 66 -4.64 5.77 -13.86
N SER A 67 -5.29 6.23 -14.93
CA SER A 67 -5.52 7.65 -15.18
C SER A 67 -6.31 8.36 -14.07
N GLY A 68 -7.18 7.63 -13.36
CA GLY A 68 -7.93 8.11 -12.20
C GLY A 68 -7.07 8.41 -10.98
N CYS A 69 -5.79 8.02 -11.02
CA CYS A 69 -4.86 8.02 -9.91
C CYS A 69 -3.70 8.99 -10.13
N ILE A 70 -3.46 9.38 -11.38
CA ILE A 70 -2.33 10.25 -11.77
C ILE A 70 -2.40 11.63 -11.10
N ASN A 71 -3.62 12.18 -10.95
CA ASN A 71 -3.82 13.55 -10.46
C ASN A 71 -4.51 13.61 -9.10
N THR A 72 -4.49 12.51 -8.34
CA THR A 72 -5.09 12.45 -7.00
C THR A 72 -4.24 11.60 -6.07
N ASN A 73 -4.15 12.07 -4.84
CA ASN A 73 -3.48 11.41 -3.74
C ASN A 73 -4.50 10.84 -2.73
N SER A 74 -5.80 10.91 -3.06
CA SER A 74 -6.84 10.35 -2.19
C SER A 74 -6.81 8.82 -2.08
N TYR A 75 -6.07 8.14 -2.97
CA TYR A 75 -5.89 6.69 -2.97
C TYR A 75 -4.61 6.22 -2.27
N ASP A 76 -3.77 7.13 -1.76
CA ASP A 76 -2.54 6.77 -1.06
C ASP A 76 -2.81 5.76 0.05
N ALA A 77 -2.15 4.60 -0.01
CA ALA A 77 -2.34 3.55 0.98
C ALA A 77 -1.76 3.96 2.35
N THR A 78 -2.53 3.72 3.41
CA THR A 78 -2.12 3.89 4.80
C THR A 78 -2.15 2.54 5.48
N VAL A 79 -1.10 2.20 6.24
CA VAL A 79 -1.03 0.96 7.04
C VAL A 79 -0.82 1.25 8.52
N TYR A 80 -1.39 0.39 9.35
CA TYR A 80 -1.17 0.37 10.78
C TYR A 80 -0.49 -0.94 11.12
N CYS A 81 0.74 -0.89 11.65
CA CYS A 81 1.54 -2.08 11.94
C CYS A 81 1.52 -2.43 13.42
N CYS A 82 1.48 -3.73 13.72
CA CYS A 82 1.65 -4.25 15.08
C CYS A 82 3.11 -4.12 15.51
N LYS A 83 3.37 -3.50 16.66
CA LYS A 83 4.71 -3.52 17.26
C LYS A 83 5.12 -4.96 17.59
N LYS A 84 6.41 -5.23 17.43
CA LYS A 84 7.06 -6.47 17.90
C LYS A 84 7.01 -6.57 19.41
#